data_AF-A0A1M5UEK7-F1
#
_entry.id   AF-A0A1M5UEK7-F1
#
_cell.length_a   1.000
_cell.length_b   1.000
_cell.length_c   1.000
_cell.angle_alpha   90.00
_cell.angle_beta   90.00
_cell.angle_gamma   90.00
#
_symmetry.space_group_name_H-M   'P 1'
#
loop_
_entity.id
_entity.type
_entity.pdbx_description
1 polymer ?
#
loop_
_entity_poly.entity_id
_entity_poly.type
_entity_poly.pdbx_seq_one_letter_code
_entity_poly.pdbx_strand_id
1 'polypeptide(L)'
;MLLVKNTNNGGRRLPVLPPNIFVSRDNIFPFFALGNGMIPPLLADDKPCTTMKLALRSELLFTTFTALLTVTPLAAQNLVPNGGFEDYDHCPGSYTHDKADFKIPGWHSASAGTPDHFHACSRGEAGVPYNWAGVAEAYEGQGYTGVYAWSDNGKSYREYLQCRLTTPLAKDSLYHIEFRYKLSSYSMYAIDRIGLHLADTTATLRHDKVLKLEPTLAIVQDSALTLRTGYWEQASMEYRARGGEKYLLIGNFSSDEDTRFYKIQFQPIQEAMLAHSAYYYIDDVQVIPHNAMPVEPPSAPVFLAGEVEWDKDYVLRNIQFEFDSYKLLRSSFEELDQLVGWLETHPDTNVQFSGHTDDVGGDRYNKELSFKRAQTVAAYCTSQGIAPSRIRIFSYGKSKPLVAASTEEARQLNRRVEARFVE
;
A
#
# COMPACT_ATOMS: atom_id res chain seq x y z
N MET A 1 -49.68 -12.71 -36.16
CA MET A 1 -50.49 -12.06 -37.21
C MET A 1 -51.21 -10.88 -36.55
N LEU A 2 -51.08 -9.68 -37.15
CA LEU A 2 -51.46 -8.32 -36.69
C LEU A 2 -50.57 -7.73 -35.57
N LEU A 3 -49.69 -6.71 -35.73
CA LEU A 3 -49.73 -5.36 -36.37
C LEU A 3 -50.83 -4.46 -35.73
N VAL A 4 -50.65 -3.19 -35.31
CA VAL A 4 -49.69 -2.14 -35.70
C VAL A 4 -49.89 -0.82 -34.88
N LYS A 5 -48.81 -0.01 -34.77
CA LYS A 5 -48.65 1.48 -34.60
C LYS A 5 -49.21 2.21 -33.36
N ASN A 6 -48.46 3.01 -32.59
CA ASN A 6 -47.58 4.19 -32.84
C ASN A 6 -48.33 5.52 -32.53
N THR A 7 -47.86 6.33 -31.56
CA THR A 7 -47.38 7.73 -31.73
C THR A 7 -47.32 8.57 -30.43
N ASN A 8 -46.13 9.15 -30.23
CA ASN A 8 -45.79 10.54 -29.86
C ASN A 8 -45.98 11.18 -28.47
N ASN A 9 -44.81 11.56 -27.93
CA ASN A 9 -44.38 12.88 -27.44
C ASN A 9 -45.02 13.50 -26.18
N GLY A 10 -44.24 13.46 -25.10
CA GLY A 10 -44.27 14.44 -24.01
C GLY A 10 -42.86 14.71 -23.51
N GLY A 11 -42.24 15.80 -23.97
CA GLY A 11 -40.91 16.21 -23.56
C GLY A 11 -40.83 16.56 -22.08
N ARG A 12 -39.74 16.17 -21.41
CA ARG A 12 -39.30 16.75 -20.14
C ARG A 12 -37.89 17.28 -20.30
N ARG A 13 -37.75 18.58 -20.03
CA ARG A 13 -36.51 19.35 -19.99
C ARG A 13 -35.63 18.85 -18.84
N LEU A 14 -34.35 18.64 -19.12
CA LEU A 14 -33.29 18.47 -18.13
C LEU A 14 -33.03 19.82 -17.41
N PRO A 15 -32.72 19.84 -16.10
CA PRO A 15 -32.35 21.07 -15.43
C PRO A 15 -30.92 21.49 -15.81
N VAL A 16 -30.80 22.77 -16.18
CA VAL A 16 -29.56 23.50 -16.45
C VAL A 16 -28.85 23.80 -15.13
N LEU A 17 -27.59 23.37 -14.99
CA LEU A 17 -26.71 23.77 -13.89
C LEU A 17 -26.17 25.20 -14.12
N PRO A 18 -26.09 26.06 -13.08
CA PRO A 18 -25.50 27.38 -13.22
C PRO A 18 -23.96 27.34 -13.25
N PRO A 19 -23.30 28.33 -13.89
CA PRO A 19 -21.88 28.29 -14.18
C PRO A 19 -20.99 28.87 -13.06
N ASN A 20 -19.80 28.28 -12.92
CA ASN A 20 -18.50 28.85 -12.56
C ASN A 20 -18.45 30.01 -11.54
N ILE A 21 -17.96 29.71 -10.32
CA ILE A 21 -17.32 30.69 -9.45
C ILE A 21 -15.81 30.65 -9.71
N PHE A 22 -15.31 31.74 -10.29
CA PHE A 22 -13.89 32.07 -10.36
C PHE A 22 -13.37 32.39 -8.95
N VAL A 23 -12.33 31.70 -8.49
CA VAL A 23 -11.53 32.15 -7.34
C VAL A 23 -10.35 32.96 -7.89
N SER A 24 -10.38 34.26 -7.64
CA SER A 24 -9.28 35.19 -7.87
C SER A 24 -8.09 34.80 -6.99
N ARG A 25 -6.93 34.63 -7.63
CA ARG A 25 -5.61 34.69 -6.99
C ARG A 25 -5.25 36.16 -6.87
N ASP A 26 -5.32 36.71 -5.66
CA ASP A 26 -4.59 37.93 -5.28
C ASP A 26 -4.48 37.97 -3.76
N ASN A 27 -3.27 37.73 -3.24
CA ASN A 27 -2.81 38.26 -1.95
C ASN A 27 -1.28 38.23 -1.91
N ILE A 28 -0.71 39.33 -2.40
CA ILE A 28 0.69 39.70 -2.28
C ILE A 28 0.85 40.42 -0.94
N PHE A 29 1.72 39.93 -0.06
CA PHE A 29 2.24 40.69 1.07
C PHE A 29 3.40 41.59 0.59
N PRO A 30 3.48 42.88 0.99
CA PRO A 30 4.58 43.75 0.61
C PRO A 30 5.74 43.63 1.60
N PHE A 31 6.94 43.36 1.10
CA PHE A 31 8.20 43.59 1.83
C PHE A 31 8.68 45.02 1.55
N PHE A 32 8.88 45.80 2.61
CA PHE A 32 9.50 47.11 2.59
C PHE A 32 11.01 47.00 2.30
N ALA A 33 11.50 47.85 1.41
CA ALA A 33 12.92 48.12 1.18
C ALA A 33 13.27 49.54 1.66
N LEU A 34 14.29 49.66 2.52
CA LEU A 34 15.12 50.84 2.82
C LEU A 34 16.40 50.26 3.47
N GLY A 35 17.64 50.63 3.16
CA GLY A 35 18.23 51.66 2.30
C GLY A 35 19.76 51.52 2.33
N ASN A 36 20.40 52.19 1.38
CA ASN A 36 21.83 52.21 1.06
C ASN A 36 22.77 52.68 2.18
N GLY A 37 24.06 52.29 2.10
CA GLY A 37 25.13 52.85 2.92
C GLY A 37 26.58 52.42 2.60
N MET A 38 27.08 52.80 1.41
CA MET A 38 28.44 53.28 1.09
C MET A 38 29.73 52.51 1.49
N ILE A 39 30.48 52.13 0.44
CA ILE A 39 31.93 51.85 0.28
C ILE A 39 32.72 53.19 0.39
N PRO A 40 34.00 53.29 0.88
CA PRO A 40 35.23 53.14 0.06
C PRO A 40 36.55 52.78 0.86
N PRO A 41 37.79 52.81 0.29
CA PRO A 41 38.49 51.61 -0.23
C PRO A 41 40.03 51.58 0.09
N LEU A 42 40.81 50.79 -0.70
CA LEU A 42 42.29 50.78 -0.88
C LEU A 42 43.10 50.06 0.22
N LEU A 43 44.20 49.31 0.01
CA LEU A 43 45.23 49.24 -1.05
C LEU A 43 45.94 47.87 -1.02
N ALA A 44 46.53 47.50 -2.16
CA ALA A 44 47.50 46.40 -2.31
C ALA A 44 48.92 46.86 -1.93
N ASP A 45 49.78 45.94 -1.48
CA ASP A 45 51.23 46.03 -1.75
C ASP A 45 51.99 44.70 -1.59
N ASP A 46 53.06 44.62 -2.39
CA ASP A 46 53.90 43.49 -2.79
C ASP A 46 55.04 43.08 -1.80
N LYS A 47 55.29 41.75 -1.69
CA LYS A 47 56.61 41.03 -1.59
C LYS A 47 57.57 41.27 -0.37
N PRO A 48 58.66 40.47 -0.18
CA PRO A 48 58.88 39.02 -0.38
C PRO A 48 59.62 38.31 0.80
N CYS A 49 59.56 36.96 0.78
CA CYS A 49 60.57 35.95 1.15
C CYS A 49 61.66 36.23 2.21
N THR A 50 61.71 35.41 3.27
CA THR A 50 62.99 35.05 3.94
C THR A 50 62.94 33.61 4.46
N THR A 51 64.03 32.90 4.18
CA THR A 51 64.30 31.49 4.47
C THR A 51 64.72 31.29 5.94
N MET A 52 64.26 30.22 6.59
CA MET A 52 65.04 29.61 7.67
C MET A 52 64.78 28.10 7.79
N LYS A 53 65.86 27.32 7.67
CA LYS A 53 65.94 25.87 7.87
C LYS A 53 65.92 25.50 9.36
N LEU A 54 65.51 24.26 9.64
CA LEU A 54 65.77 23.34 10.78
C LEU A 54 64.45 22.90 11.44
N ALA A 55 64.22 21.65 11.83
CA ALA A 55 64.93 20.39 11.69
C ALA A 55 63.87 19.28 11.86
N LEU A 56 63.97 18.18 11.12
CA LEU A 56 63.15 17.00 11.34
C LEU A 56 63.44 16.38 12.72
N ARG A 57 62.41 16.17 13.53
CA ARG A 57 62.37 15.10 14.52
C ARG A 57 61.16 14.22 14.23
N SER A 58 61.47 12.99 13.87
CA SER A 58 60.54 11.89 13.68
C SER A 58 59.98 11.45 15.04
N GLU A 59 58.71 11.71 15.29
CA GLU A 59 57.94 10.91 16.24
C GLU A 59 56.82 10.20 15.49
N LEU A 60 56.90 8.87 15.55
CA LEU A 60 56.01 7.92 14.91
C LEU A 60 54.69 7.90 15.69
N LEU A 61 53.76 8.79 15.36
CA LEU A 61 52.38 8.72 15.85
C LEU A 61 51.65 7.61 15.11
N PHE A 62 51.66 6.41 15.68
CA PHE A 62 50.81 5.30 15.28
C PHE A 62 49.38 5.61 15.74
N THR A 63 48.65 6.41 14.96
CA THR A 63 47.20 6.54 15.13
C THR A 63 46.57 5.21 14.72
N THR A 64 46.32 4.34 15.70
CA THR A 64 45.44 3.19 15.53
C THR A 64 44.04 3.71 15.20
N PHE A 65 43.71 3.70 13.91
CA PHE A 65 42.35 3.93 13.43
C PHE A 65 41.54 2.68 13.79
N THR A 66 41.07 2.61 15.04
CA THR A 66 40.03 1.64 15.41
C THR A 66 38.77 2.05 14.65
N ALA A 67 38.58 1.44 13.48
CA ALA A 67 37.32 1.45 12.78
C ALA A 67 36.31 0.80 13.71
N LEU A 68 35.58 1.62 14.47
CA LEU A 68 34.40 1.18 15.19
C LEU A 68 33.39 0.81 14.10
N LEU A 69 33.40 -0.46 13.69
CA LEU A 69 32.33 -1.06 12.89
C LEU A 69 31.07 -0.94 13.75
N THR A 70 30.33 0.15 13.55
CA THR A 70 28.95 0.22 13.99
C THR A 70 28.22 -0.83 13.18
N VAL A 71 28.03 -2.01 13.78
CA VAL A 71 27.11 -3.02 13.28
C VAL A 71 25.72 -2.43 13.44
N THR A 72 25.29 -1.66 12.45
CA THR A 72 23.87 -1.36 12.28
C THR A 72 23.19 -2.71 12.02
N PRO A 73 22.24 -3.14 12.85
CA PRO A 73 21.48 -4.35 12.53
C PRO A 73 20.83 -4.12 11.17
N LEU A 74 21.20 -4.95 10.20
CA LEU A 74 20.56 -4.96 8.90
C LEU A 74 19.09 -5.34 9.18
N ALA A 75 18.17 -4.41 8.99
CA ALA A 75 16.76 -4.73 8.94
C ALA A 75 16.55 -5.91 7.97
N ALA A 76 15.59 -6.80 8.23
CA ALA A 76 15.24 -7.78 7.21
C ALA A 76 14.69 -7.03 6.00
N GLN A 77 15.52 -6.91 4.98
CA GLN A 77 15.11 -6.36 3.71
C GLN A 77 14.02 -7.27 3.12
N ASN A 78 12.90 -6.68 2.69
CA ASN A 78 11.93 -7.38 1.85
C ASN A 78 12.68 -7.99 0.65
N LEU A 79 12.60 -9.31 0.50
CA LEU A 79 13.28 -10.04 -0.56
C LEU A 79 12.59 -9.90 -1.91
N VAL A 80 11.39 -9.33 -1.95
CA VAL A 80 10.66 -9.01 -3.18
C VAL A 80 11.15 -7.65 -3.71
N PRO A 81 11.75 -7.59 -4.90
CA PRO A 81 12.09 -6.32 -5.52
C PRO A 81 10.82 -5.59 -5.95
N ASN A 82 10.76 -4.27 -5.74
CA ASN A 82 9.67 -3.42 -6.21
C ASN A 82 8.27 -3.99 -5.85
N GLY A 83 8.10 -4.40 -4.59
CA GLY A 83 6.87 -5.08 -4.12
C GLY A 83 5.61 -4.22 -4.14
N GLY A 84 5.77 -2.90 -4.03
CA GLY A 84 4.68 -1.90 -4.18
C GLY A 84 4.54 -1.34 -5.60
N PHE A 85 5.32 -1.82 -6.57
CA PHE A 85 5.20 -1.43 -7.99
C PHE A 85 5.36 0.08 -8.29
N GLU A 86 6.14 0.77 -7.46
CA GLU A 86 6.46 2.20 -7.57
C GLU A 86 7.54 2.49 -8.61
N ASP A 87 8.48 1.56 -8.79
CA ASP A 87 9.54 1.70 -9.79
C ASP A 87 9.01 1.32 -11.17
N TYR A 88 9.29 2.16 -12.18
CA TYR A 88 8.97 1.91 -13.59
C TYR A 88 10.01 2.54 -14.51
N ASP A 89 10.28 1.89 -15.65
CA ASP A 89 11.16 2.46 -16.70
C ASP A 89 10.44 3.57 -17.47
N HIS A 90 9.15 3.36 -17.75
CA HIS A 90 8.29 4.29 -18.46
C HIS A 90 6.91 4.31 -17.80
N CYS A 91 6.32 5.50 -17.69
CA CYS A 91 4.97 5.64 -17.13
C CYS A 91 3.95 4.90 -18.02
N PRO A 92 3.10 4.00 -17.47
CA PRO A 92 2.16 3.22 -18.27
C PRO A 92 1.10 4.13 -18.90
N GLY A 93 0.89 4.01 -20.22
CA GLY A 93 -0.08 4.84 -20.96
C GLY A 93 -1.47 4.21 -21.08
N SER A 94 -1.54 2.89 -21.18
CA SER A 94 -2.76 2.10 -21.35
C SER A 94 -2.48 0.67 -20.84
N TYR A 95 -3.44 -0.25 -21.03
CA TYR A 95 -3.28 -1.66 -20.74
C TYR A 95 -2.22 -2.31 -21.61
N THR A 96 -1.69 -3.43 -21.13
CA THR A 96 -0.61 -4.17 -21.79
C THR A 96 -1.19 -4.99 -22.95
N HIS A 97 -0.78 -4.67 -24.18
CA HIS A 97 -1.22 -5.41 -25.37
C HIS A 97 -0.35 -6.64 -25.68
N ASP A 98 0.95 -6.55 -25.40
CA ASP A 98 1.93 -7.62 -25.60
C ASP A 98 2.68 -7.85 -24.28
N LYS A 99 2.93 -9.12 -23.96
CA LYS A 99 3.70 -9.51 -22.77
C LYS A 99 5.03 -8.78 -22.68
N ALA A 100 5.68 -8.51 -23.81
CA ALA A 100 6.96 -7.81 -23.88
C ALA A 100 6.88 -6.35 -23.39
N ASP A 101 5.67 -5.77 -23.35
CA ASP A 101 5.42 -4.40 -22.91
C ASP A 101 5.13 -4.32 -21.40
N PHE A 102 4.89 -5.45 -20.72
CA PHE A 102 4.85 -5.50 -19.26
C PHE A 102 6.27 -5.34 -18.69
N LYS A 103 6.74 -4.10 -18.59
CA LYS A 103 8.09 -3.70 -18.18
C LYS A 103 8.06 -2.99 -16.84
N ILE A 104 7.97 -3.78 -15.77
CA ILE A 104 8.14 -3.31 -14.41
C ILE A 104 9.49 -3.84 -13.90
N PRO A 105 10.39 -2.99 -13.39
CA PRO A 105 11.65 -3.43 -12.79
C PRO A 105 11.44 -4.58 -11.78
N GLY A 106 12.09 -5.71 -12.04
CA GLY A 106 12.04 -6.91 -11.18
C GLY A 106 10.86 -7.85 -11.43
N TRP A 107 9.88 -7.46 -12.24
CA TRP A 107 8.63 -8.20 -12.47
C TRP A 107 8.39 -8.48 -13.94
N HIS A 108 7.83 -9.65 -14.23
CA HIS A 108 7.42 -10.03 -15.58
C HIS A 108 6.24 -11.00 -15.56
N SER A 109 5.59 -11.19 -16.71
CA SER A 109 4.53 -12.19 -16.85
C SER A 109 5.11 -13.61 -16.92
N ALA A 110 4.70 -14.50 -16.02
CA ALA A 110 5.07 -15.92 -16.05
C ALA A 110 4.36 -16.69 -17.18
N SER A 111 3.24 -16.17 -17.70
CA SER A 111 2.46 -16.79 -18.78
C SER A 111 2.58 -16.03 -20.09
N ALA A 112 1.82 -16.42 -21.12
CA ALA A 112 1.63 -15.60 -22.32
C ALA A 112 0.60 -14.47 -22.13
N GLY A 113 0.02 -14.36 -20.94
CA GLY A 113 -0.88 -13.27 -20.59
C GLY A 113 -0.15 -11.95 -20.37
N THR A 114 -0.93 -10.89 -20.21
CA THR A 114 -0.49 -9.49 -20.28
C THR A 114 -0.97 -8.74 -19.03
N PRO A 115 -0.40 -9.03 -17.84
CA PRO A 115 -0.69 -8.26 -16.65
C PRO A 115 -0.51 -6.76 -16.91
N ASP A 116 -1.19 -5.94 -16.13
CA ASP A 116 -1.16 -4.50 -16.31
C ASP A 116 -0.40 -3.82 -15.19
N HIS A 117 0.31 -2.74 -15.54
CA HIS A 117 0.85 -1.80 -14.57
C HIS A 117 -0.04 -0.56 -14.54
N PHE A 118 -0.43 -0.14 -13.33
CA PHE A 118 -1.17 1.08 -13.10
C PHE A 118 -0.31 2.02 -12.27
N HIS A 119 -0.29 3.30 -12.62
CA HIS A 119 0.47 4.28 -11.85
C HIS A 119 -0.16 5.68 -11.92
N ALA A 120 -0.07 6.45 -10.84
CA ALA A 120 -0.61 7.81 -10.74
C ALA A 120 0.02 8.82 -11.73
N CYS A 121 1.18 8.47 -12.30
CA CYS A 121 1.82 9.27 -13.36
C CYS A 121 1.05 9.22 -14.68
N SER A 122 0.23 8.17 -14.89
CA SER A 122 -0.43 7.94 -16.17
C SER A 122 -1.44 9.04 -16.47
N ARG A 123 -1.48 9.43 -17.74
CA ARG A 123 -2.47 10.37 -18.28
C ARG A 123 -3.45 9.69 -19.24
N GLY A 124 -3.34 8.38 -19.40
CA GLY A 124 -4.19 7.58 -20.28
C GLY A 124 -5.04 6.60 -19.48
N GLU A 125 -5.13 5.37 -19.96
CA GLU A 125 -6.06 4.34 -19.47
C GLU A 125 -5.50 3.52 -18.29
N ALA A 126 -4.24 3.73 -17.91
CA ALA A 126 -3.55 3.03 -16.83
C ALA A 126 -3.36 3.91 -15.57
N GLY A 127 -4.30 4.82 -15.32
CA GLY A 127 -4.24 5.77 -14.21
C GLY A 127 -4.58 5.17 -12.84
N VAL A 128 -3.98 5.77 -11.81
CA VAL A 128 -4.42 5.61 -10.42
C VAL A 128 -5.03 6.95 -9.96
N PRO A 129 -6.29 6.96 -9.47
CA PRO A 129 -7.12 5.80 -9.20
C PRO A 129 -8.01 5.32 -10.36
N TYR A 130 -8.13 6.09 -11.44
CA TYR A 130 -9.04 5.79 -12.54
C TYR A 130 -8.30 5.14 -13.71
N ASN A 131 -8.68 3.91 -14.06
CA ASN A 131 -8.12 3.15 -15.17
C ASN A 131 -9.20 2.40 -15.95
N TRP A 132 -8.81 1.75 -17.04
CA TRP A 132 -9.68 0.93 -17.89
C TRP A 132 -10.33 -0.22 -17.11
N ALA A 133 -9.63 -0.79 -16.12
CA ALA A 133 -10.11 -1.91 -15.34
C ALA A 133 -11.00 -1.49 -14.17
N GLY A 134 -11.13 -0.19 -13.87
CA GLY A 134 -11.93 0.27 -12.74
C GLY A 134 -11.38 1.45 -11.99
N VAL A 135 -11.83 1.58 -10.74
CA VAL A 135 -11.43 2.64 -9.81
C VAL A 135 -10.82 2.00 -8.57
N ALA A 136 -9.53 2.21 -8.38
CA ALA A 136 -8.81 1.78 -7.19
C ALA A 136 -7.67 2.72 -6.87
N GLU A 137 -7.57 3.14 -5.62
CA GLU A 137 -6.35 3.73 -5.09
C GLU A 137 -5.32 2.62 -4.84
N ALA A 138 -4.03 2.96 -4.92
CA ALA A 138 -2.97 2.07 -4.47
C ALA A 138 -3.11 1.77 -2.97
N TYR A 139 -2.69 0.59 -2.53
CA TYR A 139 -2.67 0.26 -1.11
C TYR A 139 -1.61 1.08 -0.40
N GLU A 140 -0.42 1.15 -0.99
CA GLU A 140 0.63 2.08 -0.62
C GLU A 140 1.19 2.78 -1.87
N GLY A 141 1.90 3.89 -1.70
CA GLY A 141 2.54 4.56 -2.83
C GLY A 141 1.57 5.10 -3.90
N GLN A 142 1.90 4.89 -5.17
CA GLN A 142 1.28 5.47 -6.36
C GLN A 142 1.04 4.44 -7.48
N GLY A 143 1.53 3.22 -7.35
CA GLY A 143 1.44 2.15 -8.33
C GLY A 143 0.81 0.88 -7.78
N TYR A 144 0.35 0.03 -8.69
CA TYR A 144 -0.01 -1.37 -8.41
C TYR A 144 -0.10 -2.12 -9.75
N THR A 145 -0.31 -3.42 -9.69
CA THR A 145 -0.52 -4.25 -10.88
C THR A 145 -1.92 -4.82 -10.94
N GLY A 146 -2.35 -5.32 -12.10
CA GLY A 146 -3.58 -6.06 -12.24
C GLY A 146 -3.42 -7.34 -13.06
N VAL A 147 -4.26 -8.33 -12.73
CA VAL A 147 -4.25 -9.65 -13.36
C VAL A 147 -5.64 -10.19 -13.62
N TYR A 148 -5.83 -10.83 -14.77
CA TYR A 148 -6.95 -11.73 -15.02
C TYR A 148 -6.77 -13.04 -14.23
N ALA A 149 -7.58 -13.23 -13.20
CA ALA A 149 -7.51 -14.40 -12.32
C ALA A 149 -8.51 -15.51 -12.69
N TRP A 150 -9.55 -15.21 -13.48
CA TRP A 150 -10.53 -16.20 -13.96
C TRP A 150 -11.38 -15.66 -15.12
N SER A 151 -11.96 -16.54 -15.94
CA SER A 151 -12.89 -16.15 -17.01
C SER A 151 -13.97 -17.21 -17.30
N ASP A 152 -15.22 -16.79 -17.59
CA ASP A 152 -16.35 -17.68 -17.92
C ASP A 152 -16.49 -18.02 -19.41
N ASN A 153 -15.64 -17.45 -20.27
CA ASN A 153 -15.73 -17.57 -21.73
C ASN A 153 -15.23 -18.91 -22.32
N GLY A 154 -14.92 -19.89 -21.46
CA GLY A 154 -14.42 -21.22 -21.84
C GLY A 154 -12.97 -21.26 -22.34
N LYS A 155 -12.24 -20.14 -22.36
CA LYS A 155 -10.81 -20.11 -22.75
C LYS A 155 -9.87 -20.41 -21.59
N SER A 156 -10.36 -20.31 -20.35
CA SER A 156 -9.58 -20.47 -19.12
C SER A 156 -8.41 -19.48 -19.04
N TYR A 157 -8.66 -18.22 -19.43
CA TYR A 157 -7.61 -17.20 -19.46
C TYR A 157 -7.10 -16.90 -18.05
N ARG A 158 -5.77 -16.79 -17.90
CA ARG A 158 -5.06 -16.55 -16.64
C ARG A 158 -3.76 -15.77 -16.85
N GLU A 159 -3.55 -14.83 -15.95
CA GLU A 159 -2.31 -14.08 -15.83
C GLU A 159 -1.60 -14.39 -14.52
N TYR A 160 -0.27 -14.31 -14.57
CA TYR A 160 0.59 -14.59 -13.43
C TYR A 160 1.73 -13.57 -13.39
N LEU A 161 1.80 -12.84 -12.29
CA LEU A 161 2.95 -12.02 -11.97
C LEU A 161 4.08 -12.95 -11.52
N GLN A 162 5.31 -12.65 -11.92
CA GLN A 162 6.49 -13.34 -11.42
C GLN A 162 7.63 -12.35 -11.18
N CYS A 163 8.32 -12.52 -10.05
CA CYS A 163 9.59 -11.85 -9.78
C CYS A 163 10.65 -12.84 -9.33
N ARG A 164 11.91 -12.40 -9.38
CA ARG A 164 13.03 -13.09 -8.77
C ARG A 164 13.33 -12.43 -7.43
N LEU A 165 13.37 -13.23 -6.36
CA LEU A 165 13.76 -12.76 -5.04
C LEU A 165 15.22 -12.25 -5.07
N THR A 166 15.50 -11.20 -4.30
CA THR A 166 16.84 -10.59 -4.20
C THR A 166 17.87 -11.60 -3.69
N THR A 167 17.47 -12.48 -2.77
CA THR A 167 18.25 -13.64 -2.33
C THR A 167 17.40 -14.90 -2.31
N PRO A 168 17.95 -16.07 -2.70
CA PRO A 168 17.23 -17.34 -2.54
C PRO A 168 16.89 -17.60 -1.07
N LEU A 169 15.75 -18.24 -0.81
CA LEU A 169 15.37 -18.59 0.55
C LEU A 169 16.32 -19.65 1.12
N ALA A 170 16.71 -19.45 2.38
CA ALA A 170 17.61 -20.33 3.09
C ALA A 170 16.83 -21.52 3.64
N LYS A 171 17.37 -22.73 3.41
CA LYS A 171 16.78 -23.98 3.88
C LYS A 171 16.46 -23.92 5.39
N ASP A 172 15.28 -24.44 5.74
CA ASP A 172 14.75 -24.54 7.11
C ASP A 172 14.55 -23.21 7.85
N SER A 173 14.83 -22.07 7.18
CA SER A 173 14.62 -20.73 7.73
C SER A 173 13.15 -20.32 7.60
N LEU A 174 12.69 -19.54 8.57
CA LEU A 174 11.31 -19.04 8.62
C LEU A 174 11.22 -17.68 7.94
N TYR A 175 10.12 -17.44 7.23
CA TYR A 175 9.84 -16.21 6.50
C TYR A 175 8.38 -15.80 6.71
N HIS A 176 8.14 -14.51 6.84
CA HIS A 176 6.81 -13.92 6.68
C HIS A 176 6.58 -13.61 5.19
N ILE A 177 5.47 -14.08 4.64
CA ILE A 177 5.09 -13.84 3.24
C ILE A 177 3.74 -13.16 3.23
N GLU A 178 3.60 -12.06 2.49
CA GLU A 178 2.31 -11.42 2.27
C GLU A 178 2.18 -10.74 0.91
N PHE A 179 0.94 -10.49 0.50
CA PHE A 179 0.58 -9.57 -0.58
C PHE A 179 -0.83 -9.02 -0.37
N ARG A 180 -1.10 -7.85 -0.94
CA ARG A 180 -2.44 -7.24 -0.99
C ARG A 180 -3.13 -7.58 -2.30
N TYR A 181 -4.44 -7.79 -2.24
CA TYR A 181 -5.25 -8.00 -3.43
C TYR A 181 -6.59 -7.27 -3.33
N LYS A 182 -7.09 -6.78 -4.46
CA LYS A 182 -8.36 -6.05 -4.53
C LYS A 182 -9.11 -6.42 -5.78
N LEU A 183 -10.39 -6.75 -5.64
CA LEU A 183 -11.24 -6.98 -6.79
C LEU A 183 -11.44 -5.66 -7.56
N SER A 184 -11.25 -5.68 -8.88
CA SER A 184 -11.52 -4.52 -9.72
C SER A 184 -13.00 -4.13 -9.63
N SER A 185 -13.28 -2.82 -9.60
CA SER A 185 -14.66 -2.33 -9.56
C SER A 185 -15.46 -2.61 -10.83
N TYR A 186 -14.79 -2.90 -11.96
CA TYR A 186 -15.45 -3.27 -13.23
C TYR A 186 -15.41 -4.79 -13.49
N SER A 187 -14.82 -5.57 -12.59
CA SER A 187 -14.84 -7.03 -12.67
C SER A 187 -16.27 -7.55 -12.61
N MET A 188 -16.66 -8.42 -13.54
CA MET A 188 -18.01 -9.02 -13.53
C MET A 188 -18.13 -10.23 -12.61
N TYR A 189 -16.99 -10.84 -12.29
CA TYR A 189 -16.91 -12.01 -11.43
C TYR A 189 -15.91 -11.78 -10.30
N ALA A 190 -16.17 -12.45 -9.18
CA ALA A 190 -15.19 -12.69 -8.12
C ALA A 190 -14.96 -14.21 -8.01
N ILE A 191 -13.81 -14.61 -7.48
CA ILE A 191 -13.46 -16.03 -7.25
C ILE A 191 -13.21 -16.30 -5.78
N ASP A 192 -13.22 -17.56 -5.36
CA ASP A 192 -12.97 -17.97 -3.97
C ASP A 192 -11.49 -18.10 -3.63
N ARG A 193 -10.60 -18.00 -4.64
CA ARG A 193 -9.18 -18.26 -4.45
C ARG A 193 -8.23 -17.47 -5.34
N ILE A 194 -7.18 -16.98 -4.72
CA ILE A 194 -5.97 -16.44 -5.33
C ILE A 194 -4.80 -16.83 -4.42
N GLY A 195 -3.61 -16.97 -4.99
CA GLY A 195 -2.47 -17.44 -4.22
C GLY A 195 -1.13 -16.99 -4.75
N LEU A 196 -0.12 -17.46 -4.05
CA LEU A 196 1.28 -17.22 -4.32
C LEU A 196 2.05 -18.56 -4.30
N HIS A 197 2.96 -18.72 -5.24
CA HIS A 197 3.82 -19.90 -5.32
C HIS A 197 5.31 -19.52 -5.27
N LEU A 198 6.07 -20.17 -4.39
CA LEU A 198 7.52 -20.05 -4.31
C LEU A 198 8.20 -21.21 -5.07
N ALA A 199 9.06 -20.85 -6.02
CA ALA A 199 9.74 -21.78 -6.92
C ALA A 199 11.27 -21.58 -6.91
N ASP A 200 12.03 -22.63 -7.17
CA ASP A 200 13.49 -22.60 -7.32
C ASP A 200 13.96 -22.21 -8.74
N THR A 201 13.05 -22.31 -9.70
CA THR A 201 13.22 -22.09 -11.13
C THR A 201 12.14 -21.16 -11.68
N THR A 202 12.43 -20.49 -12.78
CA THR A 202 11.47 -19.59 -13.44
C THR A 202 10.36 -20.42 -14.09
N ALA A 203 9.11 -19.97 -14.01
CA ALA A 203 8.07 -20.42 -14.90
C ALA A 203 8.01 -19.47 -16.10
N THR A 204 8.16 -20.01 -17.31
CA THR A 204 7.86 -19.28 -18.54
C THR A 204 6.94 -20.14 -19.37
N LEU A 205 5.65 -19.88 -19.28
CA LEU A 205 4.66 -20.56 -20.10
C LEU A 205 4.51 -19.85 -21.44
N ARG A 206 4.25 -20.65 -22.48
CA ARG A 206 3.93 -20.19 -23.83
C ARG A 206 2.42 -20.06 -24.07
N HIS A 207 1.62 -20.20 -23.01
CA HIS A 207 0.16 -20.09 -23.02
C HIS A 207 -0.30 -19.22 -21.84
N ASP A 208 -1.53 -18.77 -21.92
CA ASP A 208 -2.24 -17.82 -21.05
C ASP A 208 -3.37 -18.53 -20.26
N LYS A 209 -3.10 -19.78 -19.87
CA LYS A 209 -4.07 -20.67 -19.20
C LYS A 209 -3.57 -21.07 -17.82
N VAL A 210 -4.42 -21.76 -17.06
CA VAL A 210 -4.12 -22.28 -15.71
C VAL A 210 -2.72 -22.92 -15.65
N LEU A 211 -1.92 -22.41 -14.73
CA LEU A 211 -0.60 -22.93 -14.39
C LEU A 211 -0.78 -23.99 -13.31
N LYS A 212 -0.55 -25.25 -13.66
CA LYS A 212 -0.71 -26.41 -12.76
C LYS A 212 0.45 -26.49 -11.77
N LEU A 213 0.44 -25.61 -10.77
CA LEU A 213 1.34 -25.61 -9.62
C LEU A 213 0.52 -25.62 -8.35
N GLU A 214 0.97 -26.37 -7.35
CA GLU A 214 0.39 -26.30 -6.02
C GLU A 214 0.84 -24.99 -5.35
N PRO A 215 -0.08 -24.07 -5.00
CA PRO A 215 0.28 -22.79 -4.39
C PRO A 215 0.98 -23.01 -3.04
N THR A 216 1.98 -22.17 -2.74
CA THR A 216 2.64 -22.17 -1.43
C THR A 216 1.77 -21.50 -0.38
N LEU A 217 1.14 -20.39 -0.77
CA LEU A 217 0.09 -19.70 -0.03
C LEU A 217 -1.15 -19.70 -0.93
N ALA A 218 -2.25 -20.26 -0.43
CA ALA A 218 -3.56 -20.13 -1.07
C ALA A 218 -4.52 -19.51 -0.09
N ILE A 219 -5.19 -18.44 -0.53
CA ILE A 219 -6.39 -17.98 0.16
C ILE A 219 -7.56 -18.71 -0.45
N VAL A 220 -8.33 -19.41 0.38
CA VAL A 220 -9.62 -19.99 0.02
C VAL A 220 -10.65 -19.36 0.94
N GLN A 221 -11.41 -18.41 0.41
CA GLN A 221 -12.48 -17.73 1.13
C GLN A 221 -13.79 -18.01 0.42
N ASP A 222 -14.85 -18.31 1.17
CA ASP A 222 -16.13 -18.73 0.58
C ASP A 222 -16.66 -17.76 -0.46
N SER A 223 -16.27 -16.49 -0.40
CA SER A 223 -16.13 -15.64 -1.56
C SER A 223 -14.96 -14.69 -1.33
N ALA A 224 -14.13 -14.39 -2.33
CA ALA A 224 -13.34 -13.13 -2.28
C ALA A 224 -14.23 -11.87 -2.37
N LEU A 225 -15.54 -12.05 -2.16
CA LEU A 225 -16.49 -11.05 -1.71
C LEU A 225 -16.56 -11.19 -0.17
N THR A 226 -15.89 -10.34 0.58
CA THR A 226 -16.51 -9.92 1.85
C THR A 226 -17.74 -9.08 1.47
N LEU A 227 -18.78 -9.02 2.32
CA LEU A 227 -20.05 -8.31 2.05
C LEU A 227 -19.90 -6.79 1.78
N ARG A 228 -18.67 -6.28 1.65
CA ARG A 228 -18.30 -4.89 1.37
C ARG A 228 -17.20 -4.83 0.28
N THR A 229 -17.48 -5.35 -0.92
CA THR A 229 -16.59 -5.24 -2.08
C THR A 229 -16.10 -3.81 -2.35
N GLY A 230 -14.82 -3.66 -2.73
CA GLY A 230 -14.21 -2.37 -3.07
C GLY A 230 -12.93 -2.02 -2.31
N TYR A 231 -12.39 -2.98 -1.56
CA TYR A 231 -11.36 -2.81 -0.53
C TYR A 231 -10.15 -3.73 -0.76
N TRP A 232 -8.98 -3.36 -0.23
CA TRP A 232 -7.73 -4.11 -0.28
C TRP A 232 -7.68 -5.18 0.81
N GLU A 233 -7.67 -6.43 0.39
CA GLU A 233 -7.57 -7.59 1.27
C GLU A 233 -6.11 -8.04 1.42
N GLN A 234 -5.82 -8.80 2.48
CA GLN A 234 -4.48 -9.33 2.79
C GLN A 234 -4.43 -10.85 2.64
N ALA A 235 -3.42 -11.35 1.94
CA ALA A 235 -3.01 -12.75 1.99
C ALA A 235 -1.67 -12.82 2.73
N SER A 236 -1.56 -13.63 3.80
CA SER A 236 -0.29 -13.78 4.52
C SER A 236 -0.10 -15.16 5.16
N MET A 237 1.16 -15.56 5.35
CA MET A 237 1.53 -16.75 6.12
C MET A 237 2.96 -16.69 6.66
N GLU A 238 3.23 -17.48 7.71
CA GLU A 238 4.58 -17.89 8.08
C GLU A 238 4.99 -19.13 7.28
N TYR A 239 6.13 -19.07 6.62
CA TYR A 239 6.61 -20.12 5.72
C TYR A 239 8.00 -20.59 6.11
N ARG A 240 8.14 -21.90 6.39
CA ARG A 240 9.45 -22.54 6.55
C ARG A 240 9.97 -22.98 5.19
N ALA A 241 11.03 -22.34 4.72
CA ALA A 241 11.58 -22.58 3.40
C ALA A 241 12.20 -23.97 3.25
N ARG A 242 11.98 -24.62 2.11
CA ARG A 242 12.67 -25.87 1.75
C ARG A 242 14.13 -25.60 1.38
N GLY A 243 14.40 -24.37 0.93
CA GLY A 243 15.70 -23.88 0.53
C GLY A 243 15.87 -23.87 -0.98
N GLY A 244 16.43 -22.77 -1.50
CA GLY A 244 16.72 -22.61 -2.92
C GLY A 244 15.57 -22.03 -3.73
N GLU A 245 14.43 -21.71 -3.12
CA GLU A 245 13.37 -20.91 -3.73
C GLU A 245 13.94 -19.54 -4.13
N LYS A 246 13.81 -19.19 -5.42
CA LYS A 246 14.38 -17.98 -6.04
C LYS A 246 13.32 -17.10 -6.68
N TYR A 247 12.13 -17.63 -6.91
CA TYR A 247 11.07 -16.99 -7.66
C TYR A 247 9.78 -17.03 -6.87
N LEU A 248 8.98 -15.99 -7.07
CA LEU A 248 7.66 -15.84 -6.50
C LEU A 248 6.70 -15.59 -7.65
N LEU A 249 5.57 -16.29 -7.65
CA LEU A 249 4.49 -16.13 -8.62
C LEU A 249 3.20 -15.79 -7.90
N ILE A 250 2.37 -14.91 -8.44
CA ILE A 250 1.04 -14.58 -7.92
C ILE A 250 0.00 -14.79 -9.02
N GLY A 251 -1.12 -15.42 -8.68
CA GLY A 251 -2.26 -15.64 -9.58
C GLY A 251 -3.23 -16.71 -9.05
N ASN A 252 -4.11 -17.20 -9.92
CA ASN A 252 -5.02 -18.30 -9.61
C ASN A 252 -4.53 -19.61 -10.25
N PHE A 253 -3.92 -20.47 -9.45
CA PHE A 253 -3.36 -21.76 -9.87
C PHE A 253 -4.40 -22.90 -9.98
N SER A 254 -5.64 -22.67 -9.55
CA SER A 254 -6.71 -23.67 -9.60
C SER A 254 -7.37 -23.76 -10.97
N SER A 255 -7.85 -24.96 -11.29
CA SER A 255 -8.67 -25.22 -12.48
C SER A 255 -9.97 -24.40 -12.47
N ASP A 256 -10.64 -24.29 -13.62
CA ASP A 256 -11.96 -23.66 -13.66
C ASP A 256 -13.00 -24.48 -12.87
N GLU A 257 -12.85 -25.81 -12.84
CA GLU A 257 -13.72 -26.72 -12.08
C GLU A 257 -13.56 -26.56 -10.57
N ASP A 258 -12.33 -26.32 -10.10
CA ASP A 258 -12.04 -26.19 -8.68
C ASP A 258 -12.26 -24.75 -8.18
N THR A 259 -12.24 -23.75 -9.06
CA THR A 259 -12.44 -22.34 -8.71
C THR A 259 -13.94 -22.04 -8.57
N ARG A 260 -14.40 -21.77 -7.34
CA ARG A 260 -15.77 -21.24 -7.16
C ARG A 260 -15.78 -19.77 -7.56
N PHE A 261 -16.84 -19.35 -8.24
CA PHE A 261 -16.98 -17.98 -8.72
C PHE A 261 -18.36 -17.41 -8.40
N TYR A 262 -18.43 -16.08 -8.33
CA TYR A 262 -19.61 -15.32 -8.02
C TYR A 262 -19.81 -14.23 -9.06
N LYS A 263 -20.99 -14.21 -9.67
CA LYS A 263 -21.36 -13.15 -10.61
C LYS A 263 -21.85 -11.93 -9.84
N ILE A 264 -21.22 -10.77 -10.10
CA ILE A 264 -21.59 -9.52 -9.45
C ILE A 264 -22.87 -8.97 -10.10
N GLN A 265 -23.90 -8.76 -9.29
CA GLN A 265 -25.24 -8.36 -9.77
C GLN A 265 -25.42 -6.84 -9.88
N PHE A 266 -24.60 -6.06 -9.18
CA PHE A 266 -24.69 -4.60 -9.08
C PHE A 266 -23.34 -3.96 -9.39
N GLN A 267 -23.06 -3.67 -10.66
CA GLN A 267 -22.04 -2.67 -11.06
C GLN A 267 -22.53 -1.92 -12.32
N PRO A 268 -22.46 -0.58 -12.37
CA PRO A 268 -23.10 0.24 -13.40
C PRO A 268 -22.25 0.48 -14.66
N ILE A 269 -21.04 -0.06 -14.77
CA ILE A 269 -20.15 0.17 -15.92
C ILE A 269 -19.76 -1.17 -16.54
N GLN A 270 -20.23 -1.42 -17.76
CA GLN A 270 -19.91 -2.61 -18.52
C GLN A 270 -18.63 -2.35 -19.33
N GLU A 271 -17.48 -2.69 -18.76
CA GLU A 271 -16.23 -2.79 -19.52
C GLU A 271 -16.25 -4.10 -20.31
N ALA A 272 -16.22 -4.02 -21.63
CA ALA A 272 -16.35 -5.18 -22.51
C ALA A 272 -15.21 -6.19 -22.30
N MET A 273 -14.01 -5.71 -21.96
CA MET A 273 -12.85 -6.57 -21.66
C MET A 273 -13.03 -7.39 -20.38
N LEU A 274 -13.75 -6.86 -19.38
CA LEU A 274 -13.99 -7.52 -18.10
C LEU A 274 -15.38 -8.18 -17.98
N ALA A 275 -16.18 -8.14 -19.04
CA ALA A 275 -17.55 -8.66 -19.08
C ALA A 275 -17.69 -10.14 -18.68
N HIS A 276 -16.60 -10.88 -18.81
CA HIS A 276 -16.50 -12.34 -18.69
C HIS A 276 -15.40 -12.78 -17.72
N SER A 277 -14.95 -11.92 -16.81
CA SER A 277 -13.72 -12.17 -16.05
C SER A 277 -13.78 -11.73 -14.59
N ALA A 278 -12.92 -12.38 -13.80
CA ALA A 278 -12.52 -11.93 -12.49
C ALA A 278 -11.13 -11.28 -12.59
N TYR A 279 -11.05 -9.98 -12.33
CA TYR A 279 -9.83 -9.18 -12.44
C TYR A 279 -9.45 -8.61 -11.07
N TYR A 280 -8.20 -8.77 -10.68
CA TYR A 280 -7.71 -8.36 -9.37
C TYR A 280 -6.51 -7.45 -9.51
N TYR A 281 -6.50 -6.38 -8.72
CA TYR A 281 -5.31 -5.58 -8.46
C TYR A 281 -4.45 -6.26 -7.38
N ILE A 282 -3.14 -6.14 -7.49
CA ILE A 282 -2.12 -6.70 -6.59
C ILE A 282 -1.14 -5.60 -6.20
N ASP A 283 -0.83 -5.50 -4.90
CA ASP A 283 0.06 -4.49 -4.32
C ASP A 283 0.79 -5.03 -3.07
N ASP A 284 1.77 -4.29 -2.56
CA ASP A 284 2.49 -4.52 -1.29
C ASP A 284 2.90 -5.99 -1.09
N VAL A 285 3.70 -6.51 -2.04
CA VAL A 285 4.17 -7.90 -2.02
C VAL A 285 5.45 -8.02 -1.20
N GLN A 286 5.46 -8.93 -0.23
CA GLN A 286 6.56 -9.08 0.72
C GLN A 286 6.98 -10.53 0.96
N VAL A 287 8.30 -10.73 1.09
CA VAL A 287 8.92 -11.94 1.65
C VAL A 287 10.04 -11.50 2.58
N ILE A 288 9.84 -11.64 3.89
CA ILE A 288 10.70 -11.08 4.93
C ILE A 288 11.27 -12.23 5.79
N PRO A 289 12.61 -12.35 5.95
CA PRO A 289 13.21 -13.33 6.84
C PRO A 289 12.79 -13.14 8.30
N HIS A 290 12.30 -14.20 8.94
CA HIS A 290 11.87 -14.19 10.34
C HIS A 290 13.05 -14.04 11.32
N ASN A 291 14.28 -14.39 10.92
CA ASN A 291 15.47 -14.24 11.78
C ASN A 291 15.88 -12.77 12.02
N ALA A 292 15.18 -11.82 11.39
CA ALA A 292 15.24 -10.39 11.73
C ALA A 292 14.09 -9.93 12.64
N MET A 293 13.19 -10.83 13.03
CA MET A 293 12.19 -10.57 14.05
C MET A 293 12.67 -11.14 15.38
N PRO A 294 12.87 -10.30 16.39
CA PRO A 294 12.56 -10.68 17.74
C PRO A 294 11.47 -9.74 18.24
N VAL A 295 10.25 -9.85 17.73
CA VAL A 295 9.06 -9.48 18.49
C VAL A 295 7.93 -10.43 18.10
N GLU A 296 7.36 -11.09 19.10
CA GLU A 296 6.12 -11.86 18.96
C GLU A 296 5.08 -11.06 18.15
N PRO A 297 4.23 -11.70 17.34
CA PRO A 297 3.11 -10.99 16.74
C PRO A 297 2.39 -10.19 17.84
N PRO A 298 2.02 -8.93 17.58
CA PRO A 298 1.41 -8.09 18.59
C PRO A 298 0.29 -8.84 19.28
N SER A 299 0.38 -8.94 20.61
CA SER A 299 -0.67 -9.55 21.44
C SER A 299 -1.99 -8.77 21.35
N ALA A 300 -1.97 -7.56 20.78
CA ALA A 300 -3.14 -6.76 20.52
C ALA A 300 -3.90 -7.31 19.28
N PRO A 301 -5.19 -7.64 19.42
CA PRO A 301 -6.01 -8.07 18.28
C PRO A 301 -6.08 -6.96 17.23
N VAL A 302 -6.18 -7.34 15.97
CA VAL A 302 -6.46 -6.40 14.86
C VAL A 302 -7.97 -6.22 14.76
N PHE A 303 -8.43 -4.99 14.50
CA PHE A 303 -9.84 -4.75 14.27
C PHE A 303 -10.31 -5.46 12.99
N LEU A 304 -11.31 -6.33 13.12
CA LEU A 304 -12.05 -6.93 12.02
C LEU A 304 -13.53 -6.68 12.30
N ALA A 305 -14.29 -6.18 11.33
CA ALA A 305 -15.65 -5.65 11.50
C ALA A 305 -16.75 -6.71 11.78
N GLY A 306 -16.47 -7.72 12.61
CA GLY A 306 -17.39 -8.79 12.99
C GLY A 306 -17.54 -8.91 14.51
N GLU A 307 -16.54 -9.48 15.18
CA GLU A 307 -16.61 -9.79 16.61
C GLU A 307 -15.62 -8.94 17.40
N VAL A 308 -16.16 -7.96 18.14
CA VAL A 308 -15.41 -7.09 19.05
C VAL A 308 -15.72 -7.51 20.48
N GLU A 309 -14.68 -7.63 21.29
CA GLU A 309 -14.74 -7.79 22.74
C GLU A 309 -14.65 -6.40 23.39
N TRP A 310 -15.50 -6.17 24.39
CA TRP A 310 -15.51 -4.93 25.16
C TRP A 310 -14.20 -4.72 25.93
N ASP A 311 -13.81 -3.46 26.10
CA ASP A 311 -12.63 -3.02 26.87
C ASP A 311 -11.27 -3.57 26.37
N LYS A 312 -11.23 -4.14 25.18
CA LYS A 312 -10.00 -4.59 24.52
C LYS A 312 -9.48 -3.54 23.54
N ASP A 313 -8.16 -3.34 23.51
CA ASP A 313 -7.51 -2.45 22.54
C ASP A 313 -7.30 -3.21 21.22
N TYR A 314 -7.89 -2.73 20.13
CA TYR A 314 -7.73 -3.26 18.79
C TYR A 314 -6.82 -2.36 17.96
N VAL A 315 -5.80 -2.94 17.31
CA VAL A 315 -4.96 -2.19 16.35
C VAL A 315 -5.75 -1.95 15.08
N LEU A 316 -5.81 -0.69 14.64
CA LEU A 316 -6.31 -0.32 13.32
C LEU A 316 -5.13 -0.38 12.33
N ARG A 317 -4.99 -1.51 11.62
CA ARG A 317 -3.76 -1.92 10.93
C ARG A 317 -3.48 -1.14 9.64
N ASN A 318 -4.52 -0.74 8.92
CA ASN A 318 -4.45 -0.01 7.66
C ASN A 318 -4.53 1.52 7.86
N ILE A 319 -4.55 2.01 9.11
CA ILE A 319 -4.44 3.44 9.42
C ILE A 319 -2.99 3.90 9.32
N GLN A 320 -2.64 4.40 8.14
CA GLN A 320 -1.35 4.92 7.77
C GLN A 320 -1.39 6.44 7.65
N PHE A 321 -0.26 7.08 7.93
CA PHE A 321 -0.09 8.52 7.87
C PHE A 321 1.08 8.86 6.95
N GLU A 322 1.02 10.00 6.27
CA GLU A 322 2.20 10.55 5.58
C GLU A 322 3.37 10.71 6.58
N PHE A 323 4.60 10.64 6.09
CA PHE A 323 5.80 10.76 6.93
C PHE A 323 5.79 12.06 7.75
N ASP A 324 6.06 11.94 9.05
CA ASP A 324 6.03 13.03 10.03
C ASP A 324 4.72 13.85 10.04
N SER A 325 3.61 13.20 9.66
CA SER A 325 2.30 13.83 9.50
C SER A 325 1.22 13.08 10.29
N TYR A 326 0.08 13.76 10.43
CA TYR A 326 -1.18 13.20 10.89
C TYR A 326 -2.22 13.15 9.75
N LYS A 327 -1.82 13.49 8.52
CA LYS A 327 -2.65 13.32 7.33
C LYS A 327 -2.74 11.84 6.99
N LEU A 328 -3.96 11.32 7.00
CA LEU A 328 -4.25 9.93 6.62
C LEU A 328 -3.89 9.68 5.15
N LEU A 329 -3.26 8.55 4.89
CA LEU A 329 -3.17 8.02 3.53
C LEU A 329 -4.53 7.56 3.06
N ARG A 330 -4.75 7.55 1.75
CA ARG A 330 -6.06 7.25 1.20
C ARG A 330 -6.48 5.79 1.44
N SER A 331 -5.51 4.88 1.51
CA SER A 331 -5.70 3.48 1.89
C SER A 331 -6.28 3.31 3.30
N SER A 332 -6.12 4.30 4.18
CA SER A 332 -6.66 4.26 5.55
C SER A 332 -8.15 4.45 5.63
N PHE A 333 -8.77 5.12 4.66
CA PHE A 333 -10.21 5.37 4.69
C PHE A 333 -11.03 4.09 4.61
N GLU A 334 -10.48 3.03 4.02
CA GLU A 334 -11.12 1.73 3.95
C GLU A 334 -11.39 1.12 5.34
N GLU A 335 -10.37 1.04 6.20
CA GLU A 335 -10.55 0.53 7.56
C GLU A 335 -11.40 1.49 8.40
N LEU A 336 -11.27 2.80 8.16
CA LEU A 336 -12.13 3.78 8.82
C LEU A 336 -13.60 3.65 8.44
N ASP A 337 -13.91 3.34 7.18
CA ASP A 337 -15.28 3.13 6.70
C ASP A 337 -15.89 1.86 7.30
N GLN A 338 -15.08 0.81 7.46
CA GLN A 338 -15.49 -0.40 8.18
C GLN A 338 -15.78 -0.11 9.66
N LEU A 339 -14.89 0.64 10.32
CA LEU A 339 -15.05 1.06 11.71
C LEU A 339 -16.31 1.93 11.89
N VAL A 340 -16.53 2.91 11.02
CA VAL A 340 -17.73 3.76 11.02
C VAL A 340 -18.97 2.91 10.82
N GLY A 341 -19.00 2.06 9.80
CA GLY A 341 -20.15 1.19 9.55
C GLY A 341 -20.47 0.25 10.71
N TRP A 342 -19.47 -0.19 11.47
CA TRP A 342 -19.67 -0.97 12.69
C TRP A 342 -20.22 -0.10 13.84
N LEU A 343 -19.71 1.12 14.03
CA LEU A 343 -20.20 2.06 15.05
C LEU A 343 -21.62 2.57 14.77
N GLU A 344 -22.04 2.61 13.51
CA GLU A 344 -23.41 2.93 13.09
C GLU A 344 -24.40 1.81 13.45
N THR A 345 -24.00 0.54 13.28
CA THR A 345 -24.85 -0.61 13.65
C THR A 345 -24.89 -0.87 15.16
N HIS A 346 -24.02 -0.22 15.94
CA HIS A 346 -23.96 -0.30 17.40
C HIS A 346 -24.06 1.10 18.04
N PRO A 347 -25.25 1.74 18.01
CA PRO A 347 -25.40 3.15 18.38
C PRO A 347 -25.09 3.45 19.86
N ASP A 348 -25.21 2.47 20.74
CA ASP A 348 -24.95 2.61 22.18
C ASP A 348 -23.46 2.50 22.53
N THR A 349 -22.63 2.00 21.61
CA THR A 349 -21.19 1.81 21.84
C THR A 349 -20.44 3.13 21.88
N ASN A 350 -19.62 3.34 22.90
CA ASN A 350 -18.59 4.37 22.93
C ASN A 350 -17.25 3.81 22.42
N VAL A 351 -16.41 4.66 21.84
CA VAL A 351 -15.08 4.27 21.32
C VAL A 351 -13.99 5.17 21.85
N GLN A 352 -12.85 4.58 22.20
CA GLN A 352 -11.65 5.27 22.64
C GLN A 352 -10.55 5.05 21.61
N PHE A 353 -10.05 6.15 21.02
CA PHE A 353 -8.91 6.10 20.11
C PHE A 353 -7.62 6.44 20.84
N SER A 354 -6.65 5.54 20.77
CA SER A 354 -5.33 5.71 21.38
C SER A 354 -4.26 5.83 20.32
N GLY A 355 -3.60 6.99 20.25
CA GLY A 355 -2.50 7.20 19.31
C GLY A 355 -1.16 6.78 19.91
N HIS A 356 -0.30 6.23 19.04
CA HIS A 356 1.06 5.82 19.38
C HIS A 356 2.08 6.31 18.32
N THR A 357 3.33 6.44 18.73
CA THR A 357 4.46 6.79 17.86
C THR A 357 5.59 5.79 18.01
N ASP A 358 6.56 5.88 17.11
CA ASP A 358 7.82 5.17 17.24
C ASP A 358 8.76 5.81 18.28
N ASP A 359 9.97 5.26 18.40
CA ASP A 359 10.96 5.63 19.40
C ASP A 359 11.73 6.94 19.09
N VAL A 360 11.55 7.50 17.89
CA VAL A 360 12.30 8.66 17.38
C VAL A 360 11.67 9.96 17.85
N GLY A 361 12.50 10.94 18.22
CA GLY A 361 12.04 12.26 18.68
C GLY A 361 11.74 12.34 20.18
N GLY A 362 11.48 13.55 20.67
CA GLY A 362 11.27 13.82 22.10
C GLY A 362 9.87 13.42 22.59
N ASP A 363 9.74 13.10 23.88
CA ASP A 363 8.48 12.62 24.47
C ASP A 363 7.32 13.60 24.26
N ARG A 364 7.56 14.90 24.45
CA ARG A 364 6.55 15.95 24.24
C ARG A 364 6.07 15.96 22.79
N TYR A 365 7.00 15.86 21.84
CA TYR A 365 6.71 15.83 20.41
C TYR A 365 5.84 14.62 20.06
N ASN A 366 6.27 13.43 20.48
CA ASN A 366 5.57 12.19 20.22
C ASN A 366 4.17 12.13 20.87
N LYS A 367 4.02 12.71 22.06
CA LYS A 367 2.71 12.81 22.71
C LYS A 367 1.75 13.72 21.93
N GLU A 368 2.25 14.80 21.36
CA GLU A 368 1.46 15.68 20.50
C GLU A 368 1.12 15.02 19.15
N LEU A 369 2.09 14.36 18.51
CA LEU A 369 1.89 13.68 17.22
C LEU A 369 0.89 12.52 17.34
N SER A 370 1.04 11.66 18.34
CA SER A 370 0.07 10.58 18.62
C SER A 370 -1.34 11.12 18.90
N PHE A 371 -1.47 12.21 19.65
CA PHE A 371 -2.77 12.85 19.88
C PHE A 371 -3.41 13.30 18.57
N LYS A 372 -2.64 13.99 17.70
CA LYS A 372 -3.13 14.44 16.39
C LYS A 372 -3.56 13.29 15.48
N ARG A 373 -2.85 12.17 15.51
CA ARG A 373 -3.22 10.94 14.76
C ARG A 373 -4.56 10.38 15.22
N ALA A 374 -4.72 10.16 16.52
CA ALA A 374 -5.99 9.69 17.08
C ALA A 374 -7.13 10.71 16.89
N GLN A 375 -6.85 12.00 16.97
CA GLN A 375 -7.80 13.07 16.66
C GLN A 375 -8.23 13.05 15.19
N THR A 376 -7.34 12.71 14.26
CA THR A 376 -7.67 12.63 12.83
C THR A 376 -8.64 11.48 12.56
N VAL A 377 -8.42 10.33 13.19
CA VAL A 377 -9.36 9.17 13.15
C VAL A 377 -10.71 9.57 13.75
N ALA A 378 -10.72 10.19 14.93
CA ALA A 378 -11.94 10.68 15.57
C ALA A 378 -12.71 11.69 14.71
N ALA A 379 -12.00 12.63 14.08
CA ALA A 379 -12.57 13.63 13.20
C ALA A 379 -13.21 12.99 11.96
N TYR A 380 -12.58 11.95 11.42
CA TYR A 380 -13.16 11.16 10.33
C TYR A 380 -14.48 10.52 10.74
N CYS A 381 -14.50 9.74 11.84
CA CYS A 381 -15.73 9.12 12.33
C CYS A 381 -16.84 10.15 12.60
N THR A 382 -16.48 11.30 13.16
CA THR A 382 -17.42 12.41 13.39
C THR A 382 -17.99 12.95 12.08
N SER A 383 -17.15 13.11 11.05
CA SER A 383 -17.57 13.60 9.74
C SER A 383 -18.52 12.64 9.01
N GLN A 384 -18.45 11.34 9.33
CA GLN A 384 -19.37 10.31 8.84
C GLN A 384 -20.64 10.18 9.70
N GLY A 385 -20.80 10.98 10.76
CA GLY A 385 -22.04 11.05 11.55
C GLY A 385 -21.99 10.36 12.91
N ILE A 386 -20.85 9.81 13.34
CA ILE A 386 -20.69 9.30 14.71
C ILE A 386 -20.68 10.48 15.69
N ALA A 387 -21.55 10.44 16.70
CA ALA A 387 -21.68 11.52 17.66
C ALA A 387 -20.36 11.76 18.42
N PRO A 388 -19.85 13.01 18.52
CA PRO A 388 -18.60 13.30 19.24
C PRO A 388 -18.61 12.85 20.71
N SER A 389 -19.78 12.82 21.34
CA SER A 389 -19.94 12.34 22.73
C SER A 389 -19.59 10.85 22.90
N ARG A 390 -19.64 10.07 21.82
CA ARG A 390 -19.28 8.65 21.81
C ARG A 390 -17.78 8.41 21.67
N ILE A 391 -16.99 9.45 21.38
CA ILE A 391 -15.58 9.31 21.05
C ILE A 391 -14.70 9.91 22.14
N ARG A 392 -13.72 9.15 22.62
CA ARG A 392 -12.65 9.63 23.50
C ARG A 392 -11.30 9.47 22.82
N ILE A 393 -10.38 10.39 23.08
CA ILE A 393 -9.04 10.37 22.49
C ILE A 393 -8.00 10.28 23.61
N PHE A 394 -7.04 9.37 23.43
CA PHE A 394 -5.88 9.19 24.28
C PHE A 394 -4.60 9.25 23.43
N SER A 395 -3.50 9.66 24.07
CA SER A 395 -2.19 9.78 23.42
C SER A 395 -1.12 9.18 24.32
N TYR A 396 -0.42 8.17 23.82
CA TYR A 396 0.68 7.54 24.55
C TYR A 396 2.05 7.96 24.02
N GLY A 397 2.12 8.61 22.85
CA GLY A 397 3.39 8.84 22.17
C GLY A 397 4.14 7.52 22.03
N LYS A 398 5.39 7.51 22.49
CA LYS A 398 6.25 6.32 22.48
C LYS A 398 6.24 5.50 23.77
N SER A 399 5.38 5.84 24.73
CA SER A 399 5.40 5.21 26.07
C SER A 399 4.78 3.82 26.12
N LYS A 400 4.05 3.41 25.07
CA LYS A 400 3.41 2.09 24.94
C LYS A 400 3.74 1.47 23.57
N PRO A 401 5.00 1.11 23.32
CA PRO A 401 5.37 0.47 22.07
C PRO A 401 4.65 -0.87 21.96
N LEU A 402 4.09 -1.15 20.78
CA LEU A 402 3.59 -2.47 20.40
C LEU A 402 4.76 -3.45 20.30
N VAL A 403 5.85 -2.96 19.74
CA VAL A 403 7.07 -3.69 19.40
C VAL A 403 8.24 -2.97 20.06
N ALA A 404 8.82 -3.57 21.09
CA ALA A 404 9.92 -2.98 21.86
C ALA A 404 11.28 -3.12 21.14
N ALA A 405 11.36 -2.59 19.91
CA ALA A 405 12.55 -2.59 19.08
C ALA A 405 12.71 -1.25 18.34
N SER A 406 13.95 -0.94 17.96
CA SER A 406 14.33 0.31 17.28
C SER A 406 14.58 0.12 15.77
N THR A 407 14.03 -0.93 15.16
CA THR A 407 14.11 -1.18 13.71
C THR A 407 12.98 -0.46 12.98
N GLU A 408 13.13 -0.15 11.68
CA GLU A 408 12.10 0.61 10.96
C GLU A 408 10.76 -0.13 10.90
N GLU A 409 10.77 -1.46 10.84
CA GLU A 409 9.59 -2.31 10.88
C GLU A 409 8.86 -2.17 12.23
N ALA A 410 9.63 -2.18 13.33
CA ALA A 410 9.09 -1.93 14.66
C ALA A 410 8.52 -0.52 14.77
N ARG A 411 9.18 0.47 14.17
CA ARG A 411 8.70 1.85 14.12
C ARG A 411 7.40 1.95 13.33
N GLN A 412 7.30 1.32 12.16
CA GLN A 412 6.06 1.24 11.36
C GLN A 412 4.91 0.67 12.19
N LEU A 413 5.13 -0.46 12.87
CA LEU A 413 4.13 -1.09 13.74
C LEU A 413 3.77 -0.22 14.95
N ASN A 414 4.72 0.55 15.49
CA ASN A 414 4.49 1.45 16.62
C ASN A 414 3.74 2.73 16.22
N ARG A 415 3.88 3.19 14.97
CA ARG A 415 3.14 4.34 14.40
C ARG A 415 1.69 3.94 14.06
N ARG A 416 0.87 3.71 15.09
CA ARG A 416 -0.48 3.17 14.96
C ARG A 416 -1.53 3.97 15.72
N VAL A 417 -2.80 3.66 15.46
CA VAL A 417 -3.94 4.02 16.30
C VAL A 417 -4.63 2.73 16.75
N GLU A 418 -5.03 2.69 18.01
CA GLU A 418 -5.84 1.61 18.58
C GLU A 418 -7.26 2.11 18.87
N ALA A 419 -8.25 1.22 18.73
CA ALA A 419 -9.63 1.44 19.10
C ALA A 419 -10.02 0.51 20.27
N ARG A 420 -10.54 1.07 21.36
CA ARG A 420 -11.21 0.32 22.43
C ARG A 420 -12.69 0.65 22.43
N PHE A 421 -13.52 -0.37 22.36
CA PHE A 421 -14.98 -0.26 22.38
C PHE A 421 -15.46 -0.45 23.81
N VAL A 422 -16.32 0.45 24.28
CA VAL A 422 -16.87 0.43 25.64
C VAL A 422 -18.37 0.67 25.60
N GLU A 423 -19.10 0.09 26.55
CA GLU A 423 -20.55 0.26 26.68
C GLU A 423 -20.99 1.71 26.94
#